data_AF-A0A094IID4-F1
#
_entry.id   AF-A0A094IID4-F1
#
_cell.length_a   1.000
_cell.length_b   1.000
_cell.length_c   1.000
_cell.angle_alpha   90.00
_cell.angle_beta   90.00
_cell.angle_gamma   90.00
#
_symmetry.space_group_name_H-M   'P 1'
#
loop_
_entity.id
_entity.type
_entity.pdbx_description
1 polymer ?
#
loop_
_entity_poly.entity_id
_entity_poly.type
_entity_poly.pdbx_seq_one_letter_code
_entity_poly.pdbx_strand_id
1 'polypeptide(L)'
;MASTIFPPRQCLTCESRGVPCAECLANCLGCGKPKINITVPWPKAAQTVEETQSPNPQNAAQQLLVAADFEFTEEYICAEHCNVIRGITQIFDLLRDMAYLDEDEIIRPPHINFPAAELTALGLETEVVALLRYLPYLKEDVEITAMSKSHSSLRAGRGAREVLWEGGNDLAPWVVRLTQVQPMAANHGRTIIYDLHAKTITQWANNENAYTNTYLDLPTLPAKQMLAQWEANLRALTELPWREPNREPSIKSVPPAPPHGFIDYVANPEQSIATSTTNQYSVDGLNHRKSMEKMFIDHGWPDEFRADGFAQARKEWALTERRLDYNRQRVGGLAAYLEYSEFLYQSASDDGIQGPGYQQKR
;
A
#
# COMPACT_ATOMS: atom_id res chain seq x y z
N MET A 1 -36.19 1.29 3.61
CA MET A 1 -35.36 1.49 4.82
C MET A 1 -34.73 2.86 4.70
N ALA A 2 -34.76 3.65 5.77
CA ALA A 2 -34.48 5.10 5.72
C ALA A 2 -33.05 5.40 5.28
N SER A 3 -32.91 6.27 4.29
CA SER A 3 -31.64 6.88 3.88
C SER A 3 -31.22 7.86 4.99
N THR A 4 -30.20 7.50 5.76
CA THR A 4 -29.55 8.42 6.70
C THR A 4 -28.58 9.30 5.90
N ILE A 5 -28.97 10.56 5.71
CA ILE A 5 -28.09 11.61 5.21
C ILE A 5 -27.23 12.05 6.40
N PHE A 6 -25.92 11.76 6.37
CA PHE A 6 -24.99 12.23 7.39
C PHE A 6 -24.79 13.75 7.26
N PRO A 7 -24.94 14.53 8.35
CA PRO A 7 -24.60 15.95 8.33
C PRO A 7 -23.08 16.13 8.21
N PRO A 8 -22.59 17.15 7.47
CA PRO A 8 -21.17 17.40 7.33
C PRO A 8 -20.53 17.70 8.70
N ARG A 9 -19.37 17.08 8.97
CA ARG A 9 -18.48 17.31 10.13
C ARG A 9 -18.91 16.70 11.47
N GLN A 10 -19.73 15.64 11.47
CA GLN A 10 -20.00 14.85 12.68
C GLN A 10 -19.14 13.58 12.69
N CYS A 11 -18.31 13.37 13.72
CA CYS A 11 -17.61 12.10 13.89
C CYS A 11 -18.53 11.06 14.56
N LEU A 12 -18.33 9.77 14.24
CA LEU A 12 -19.13 8.65 14.79
C LEU A 12 -19.21 8.65 16.34
N THR A 13 -18.18 9.17 17.03
CA THR A 13 -18.17 9.36 18.48
C THR A 13 -19.23 10.35 18.96
N CYS A 14 -19.34 11.50 18.29
CA CYS A 14 -20.28 12.56 18.63
C CYS A 14 -21.72 12.16 18.25
N GLU A 15 -21.87 11.46 17.13
CA GLU A 15 -23.16 10.91 16.69
C GLU A 15 -23.70 9.84 17.66
N SER A 16 -22.88 8.86 18.05
CA SER A 16 -23.27 7.81 19.01
C SER A 16 -23.64 8.33 20.41
N ARG A 17 -23.21 9.55 20.75
CA ARG A 17 -23.53 10.23 22.02
C ARG A 17 -24.62 11.29 21.87
N GLY A 18 -25.10 11.55 20.65
CA GLY A 18 -26.09 12.60 20.39
C GLY A 18 -25.59 14.03 20.64
N VAL A 19 -24.27 14.28 20.50
CA VAL A 19 -23.64 15.57 20.83
C VAL A 19 -23.07 16.24 19.56
N PRO A 20 -23.18 17.57 19.39
CA PRO A 20 -22.53 18.28 18.28
C PRO A 20 -21.00 18.24 18.36
N CYS A 21 -20.31 18.05 17.24
CA CYS A 21 -18.85 17.93 17.18
C CYS A 21 -18.08 19.25 17.41
N ALA A 22 -18.79 20.37 17.59
CA ALA A 22 -18.21 21.71 17.71
C ALA A 22 -17.27 21.87 18.92
N GLU A 23 -17.53 21.16 20.03
CA GLU A 23 -16.69 21.24 21.25
C GLU A 23 -15.41 20.38 21.17
N CYS A 24 -15.43 19.25 20.45
CA CYS A 24 -14.23 18.41 20.25
C CYS A 24 -13.20 19.11 19.34
N LEU A 25 -13.67 19.82 18.31
CA LEU A 25 -12.81 20.59 17.39
C LEU A 25 -12.19 21.83 18.06
N ALA A 26 -12.90 22.49 18.98
CA ALA A 26 -12.42 23.70 19.65
C ALA A 26 -11.33 23.44 20.70
N ASN A 27 -11.31 22.25 21.32
CA ASN A 27 -10.45 21.96 22.47
C ASN A 27 -9.29 20.99 22.18
N CYS A 28 -9.09 20.52 20.94
CA CYS A 28 -8.09 19.50 20.59
C CYS A 28 -8.13 18.25 21.51
N LEU A 29 -9.28 17.97 22.14
CA LEU A 29 -9.46 16.81 22.99
C LEU A 29 -9.78 15.63 22.09
N GLY A 30 -8.89 14.63 22.05
CA GLY A 30 -9.14 13.39 21.33
C GLY A 30 -10.45 12.77 21.81
N CYS A 31 -11.50 12.81 20.98
CA CYS A 31 -12.77 12.19 21.35
C CYS A 31 -12.51 10.68 21.48
N GLY A 32 -12.55 10.14 22.71
CA GLY A 32 -12.35 8.71 22.95
C GLY A 32 -13.32 7.88 22.10
N LYS A 33 -12.78 6.90 21.34
CA LYS A 33 -13.54 6.11 20.37
C LYS A 33 -14.75 5.42 21.04
N PRO A 34 -15.95 5.45 20.42
CA PRO A 34 -17.11 4.76 20.95
C PRO A 34 -16.91 3.25 20.84
N LYS A 35 -17.36 2.51 21.85
CA LYS A 35 -17.52 1.05 21.75
C LYS A 35 -18.70 0.76 20.84
N ILE A 36 -18.46 0.70 19.53
CA ILE A 36 -19.50 0.33 18.56
C ILE A 36 -19.59 -1.19 18.55
N ASN A 37 -20.70 -1.72 19.05
CA ASN A 37 -21.10 -3.10 18.74
C ASN A 37 -21.62 -3.11 17.30
N ILE A 38 -20.79 -3.57 16.36
CA ILE A 38 -21.22 -3.78 14.97
C ILE A 38 -22.18 -4.97 14.98
N THR A 39 -23.42 -4.72 14.60
CA THR A 39 -24.41 -5.77 14.37
C THR A 39 -24.19 -6.28 12.95
N VAL A 40 -23.49 -7.41 12.80
CA VAL A 40 -23.36 -8.08 11.51
C VAL A 40 -24.71 -8.72 11.12
N PRO A 41 -25.11 -8.69 9.83
CA PRO A 41 -26.43 -9.16 9.39
C PRO A 41 -26.60 -10.69 9.34
N TRP A 42 -25.63 -11.47 9.79
CA TRP A 42 -25.68 -12.94 9.88
C TRP A 42 -25.50 -13.43 11.32
N PRO A 43 -26.04 -14.62 11.68
CA PRO A 43 -25.93 -15.15 13.04
C PRO A 43 -24.47 -15.44 13.40
N LYS A 44 -24.02 -14.93 14.55
CA LYS A 44 -22.75 -15.31 15.17
C LYS A 44 -22.75 -16.83 15.38
N ALA A 45 -21.73 -17.53 14.88
CA ALA A 45 -21.54 -18.94 15.19
C ALA A 45 -21.55 -19.11 16.72
N ALA A 46 -22.47 -19.94 17.21
CA ALA A 46 -22.67 -20.14 18.64
C ALA A 46 -21.41 -20.76 19.25
N GLN A 47 -20.72 -20.02 20.11
CA GLN A 47 -19.77 -20.58 21.06
C GLN A 47 -20.57 -21.36 22.11
N THR A 48 -20.87 -22.62 21.81
CA THR A 48 -21.32 -23.59 22.81
C THR A 48 -20.10 -24.43 23.18
N VAL A 49 -19.39 -23.98 24.21
CA VAL A 49 -18.41 -24.83 24.91
C VAL A 49 -19.22 -25.65 25.90
N GLU A 50 -19.62 -26.85 25.49
CA GLU A 50 -19.96 -27.91 26.46
C GLU A 50 -18.70 -28.75 26.67
N GLU A 51 -18.10 -28.59 27.85
CA GLU A 51 -17.11 -29.51 28.39
C GLU A 51 -17.75 -30.88 28.56
N THR A 52 -17.34 -31.89 27.80
CA THR A 52 -17.45 -33.28 28.27
C THR A 52 -16.47 -34.23 27.58
N GLN A 53 -15.56 -34.74 28.41
CA GLN A 53 -14.89 -36.06 28.35
C GLN A 53 -13.93 -36.38 27.19
N SER A 54 -12.67 -36.51 27.59
CA SER A 54 -11.47 -36.86 26.83
C SER A 54 -11.45 -38.30 26.30
N PRO A 55 -11.16 -38.52 24.99
CA PRO A 55 -10.66 -39.79 24.50
C PRO A 55 -9.18 -39.71 24.08
N ASN A 56 -8.37 -40.54 24.74
CA ASN A 56 -7.09 -41.14 24.37
C ASN A 56 -6.15 -40.39 23.35
N PRO A 57 -5.03 -39.79 23.80
CA PRO A 57 -4.20 -38.88 23.00
C PRO A 57 -3.38 -39.52 21.86
N GLN A 58 -3.28 -40.85 21.77
CA GLN A 58 -2.42 -41.51 20.77
C GLN A 58 -3.15 -41.94 19.49
N ASN A 59 -4.46 -42.20 19.54
CA ASN A 59 -5.26 -42.51 18.34
C ASN A 59 -5.89 -41.25 17.72
N ALA A 60 -6.08 -40.18 18.51
CA ALA A 60 -6.56 -38.89 18.02
C ALA A 60 -5.53 -38.22 17.11
N ALA A 61 -4.23 -38.27 17.45
CA ALA A 61 -3.18 -37.59 16.70
C ALA A 61 -2.97 -38.12 15.27
N GLN A 62 -3.25 -39.41 15.01
CA GLN A 62 -3.12 -39.99 13.67
C GLN A 62 -4.40 -39.88 12.82
N GLN A 63 -5.57 -39.66 13.43
CA GLN A 63 -6.81 -39.36 12.71
C GLN A 63 -7.03 -37.84 12.50
N LEU A 64 -6.44 -36.98 13.34
CA LEU A 64 -6.43 -35.52 13.19
C LEU A 64 -5.50 -34.98 12.09
N LEU A 65 -4.54 -35.79 11.62
CA LEU A 65 -3.62 -35.39 10.54
C LEU A 65 -4.21 -35.53 9.13
N VAL A 66 -5.39 -36.15 8.99
CA VAL A 66 -6.05 -36.36 7.69
C VAL A 66 -7.48 -35.77 7.65
N ALA A 67 -8.03 -35.37 8.80
CA ALA A 67 -9.40 -34.83 8.94
C ALA A 67 -9.44 -33.42 9.56
N ALA A 68 -8.38 -32.62 9.39
CA ALA A 68 -8.51 -31.18 9.55
C ALA A 68 -9.18 -30.65 8.28
N ASP A 69 -10.51 -30.54 8.35
CA ASP A 69 -11.43 -30.04 7.34
C ASP A 69 -10.84 -28.91 6.48
N PHE A 70 -10.49 -29.23 5.24
CA PHE A 70 -10.42 -28.21 4.19
C PHE A 70 -11.87 -27.85 3.84
N GLU A 71 -12.51 -27.02 4.68
CA GLU A 71 -13.80 -26.38 4.36
C GLU A 71 -13.72 -25.67 2.99
N PHE A 72 -12.53 -25.23 2.60
CA PHE A 72 -12.22 -24.64 1.31
C PHE A 72 -11.12 -25.43 0.59
N THR A 73 -11.44 -26.03 -0.56
CA THR A 73 -10.47 -26.75 -1.39
C THR A 73 -9.60 -25.78 -2.19
N GLU A 74 -8.48 -26.28 -2.74
CA GLU A 74 -7.64 -25.51 -3.66
C GLU A 74 -8.45 -25.02 -4.86
N GLU A 75 -9.27 -25.89 -5.45
CA GLU A 75 -10.11 -25.55 -6.60
C GLU A 75 -11.10 -24.43 -6.26
N TYR A 76 -11.71 -24.47 -5.07
CA TYR A 76 -12.59 -23.42 -4.59
C TYR A 76 -11.86 -22.09 -4.46
N ILE A 77 -10.71 -22.06 -3.75
CA ILE A 77 -9.97 -20.82 -3.50
C ILE A 77 -9.47 -20.22 -4.83
N CYS A 78 -8.92 -21.06 -5.70
CA CYS A 78 -8.46 -20.65 -7.02
C CYS A 78 -9.61 -20.12 -7.88
N ALA A 79 -10.82 -20.67 -7.78
CA ALA A 79 -11.99 -20.19 -8.52
C ALA A 79 -12.52 -18.86 -7.96
N GLU A 80 -12.83 -18.83 -6.66
CA GLU A 80 -13.49 -17.69 -6.00
C GLU A 80 -12.58 -16.46 -5.85
N HIS A 81 -11.27 -16.68 -5.74
CA HIS A 81 -10.28 -15.61 -5.54
C HIS A 81 -9.32 -15.46 -6.72
N CYS A 82 -9.65 -16.04 -7.88
CA CYS A 82 -8.80 -16.00 -9.09
C CYS A 82 -8.29 -14.60 -9.42
N ASN A 83 -9.15 -13.57 -9.26
CA ASN A 83 -8.81 -12.20 -9.61
C ASN A 83 -7.71 -11.62 -8.71
N VAL A 84 -7.74 -11.90 -7.40
CA VAL A 84 -6.73 -11.41 -6.47
C VAL A 84 -5.44 -12.21 -6.59
N ILE A 85 -5.54 -13.54 -6.63
CA ILE A 85 -4.38 -14.43 -6.78
C ILE A 85 -3.61 -14.07 -8.04
N ARG A 86 -4.30 -14.00 -9.18
CA ARG A 86 -3.68 -13.65 -10.47
C ARG A 86 -3.18 -12.21 -10.45
N GLY A 87 -4.00 -11.25 -10.02
CA GLY A 87 -3.64 -9.83 -10.08
C GLY A 87 -2.42 -9.48 -9.22
N ILE A 88 -2.32 -10.01 -8.00
CA ILE A 88 -1.15 -9.77 -7.14
C ILE A 88 0.10 -10.47 -7.69
N THR A 89 -0.05 -11.70 -8.20
CA THR A 89 1.04 -12.39 -8.90
C THR A 89 1.56 -11.58 -10.08
N GLN A 90 0.65 -11.05 -10.91
CA GLN A 90 0.99 -10.20 -12.05
C GLN A 90 1.69 -8.90 -11.64
N ILE A 91 1.26 -8.25 -10.54
CA ILE A 91 1.92 -7.04 -10.04
C ILE A 91 3.36 -7.35 -9.62
N PHE A 92 3.59 -8.46 -8.91
CA PHE A 92 4.95 -8.84 -8.50
C PHE A 92 5.83 -9.25 -9.68
N ASP A 93 5.28 -9.97 -10.65
CA ASP A 93 5.96 -10.29 -11.89
C ASP A 93 6.33 -9.02 -12.65
N LEU A 94 5.41 -8.06 -12.74
CA LEU A 94 5.67 -6.79 -13.41
C LEU A 94 6.76 -5.99 -12.71
N LEU A 95 6.74 -5.91 -11.37
CA LEU A 95 7.79 -5.23 -10.60
C LEU A 95 9.16 -5.92 -10.76
N ARG A 96 9.19 -7.25 -10.88
CA ARG A 96 10.42 -7.97 -11.25
C ARG A 96 10.87 -7.62 -12.65
N ASP A 97 9.96 -7.65 -13.62
CA ASP A 97 10.26 -7.36 -15.03
C ASP A 97 10.73 -5.90 -15.21
N MET A 98 10.29 -4.96 -14.35
CA MET A 98 10.80 -3.59 -14.24
C MET A 98 12.20 -3.47 -13.60
N ALA A 99 12.87 -4.59 -13.30
CA ALA A 99 14.13 -4.65 -12.56
C ALA A 99 14.07 -3.91 -11.21
N TYR A 100 12.91 -3.95 -10.56
CA TYR A 100 12.69 -3.35 -9.24
C TYR A 100 12.84 -4.39 -8.13
N LEU A 101 12.23 -5.56 -8.30
CA LEU A 101 12.37 -6.73 -7.44
C LEU A 101 13.23 -7.80 -8.11
N ASP A 102 13.99 -8.53 -7.31
CA ASP A 102 14.69 -9.74 -7.72
C ASP A 102 13.79 -10.98 -7.48
N GLU A 103 13.95 -12.04 -8.25
CA GLU A 103 13.09 -13.24 -8.11
C GLU A 103 13.23 -13.89 -6.73
N ASP A 104 14.41 -13.83 -6.12
CA ASP A 104 14.62 -14.37 -4.78
C ASP A 104 14.00 -13.50 -3.68
N GLU A 105 13.58 -12.27 -3.95
CA GLU A 105 12.83 -11.45 -2.99
C GLU A 105 11.34 -11.88 -2.89
N ILE A 106 10.84 -12.61 -3.89
CA ILE A 106 9.44 -13.03 -3.99
C ILE A 106 9.29 -14.47 -3.49
N ILE A 107 8.46 -14.66 -2.46
CA ILE A 107 8.03 -16.00 -2.02
C ILE A 107 6.79 -16.39 -2.80
N ARG A 108 6.95 -17.37 -3.69
CA ARG A 108 5.90 -17.87 -4.58
C ARG A 108 5.01 -18.91 -3.88
N PRO A 109 3.68 -18.85 -4.06
CA PRO A 109 2.77 -19.90 -3.63
C PRO A 109 2.88 -21.14 -4.53
N PRO A 110 2.35 -22.32 -4.11
CA PRO A 110 1.71 -22.58 -2.82
C PRO A 110 2.73 -22.71 -1.68
N HIS A 111 2.40 -22.16 -0.51
CA HIS A 111 3.32 -22.17 0.64
C HIS A 111 3.33 -23.54 1.34
N ILE A 112 4.52 -24.14 1.43
CA ILE A 112 4.74 -25.46 2.04
C ILE A 112 4.71 -25.38 3.57
N ASN A 113 5.47 -24.43 4.15
CA ASN A 113 5.54 -24.20 5.59
C ASN A 113 4.49 -23.17 6.02
N PHE A 114 3.21 -23.55 5.93
CA PHE A 114 2.09 -22.63 6.12
C PHE A 114 1.52 -22.68 7.56
N PRO A 115 1.59 -21.60 8.35
CA PRO A 115 1.20 -21.58 9.77
C PRO A 115 -0.31 -21.38 9.96
N ALA A 116 -1.14 -22.28 9.40
CA ALA A 116 -2.60 -22.15 9.43
C ALA A 116 -3.17 -21.95 10.85
N ALA A 117 -2.73 -22.78 11.81
CA ALA A 117 -3.23 -22.72 13.19
C ALA A 117 -2.90 -21.40 13.89
N GLU A 118 -1.73 -20.82 13.63
CA GLU A 118 -1.34 -19.51 14.18
C GLU A 118 -2.20 -18.39 13.61
N LEU A 119 -2.47 -18.43 12.30
CA LEU A 119 -3.32 -17.44 11.62
C LEU A 119 -4.78 -17.51 12.09
N THR A 120 -5.32 -18.71 12.32
CA THR A 120 -6.65 -18.88 12.91
C THR A 120 -6.68 -18.41 14.37
N ALA A 121 -5.62 -18.67 15.15
CA ALA A 121 -5.50 -18.19 16.53
C ALA A 121 -5.40 -16.66 16.64
N LEU A 122 -4.97 -15.99 15.56
CA LEU A 122 -4.99 -14.53 15.42
C LEU A 122 -6.38 -13.96 15.10
N GLY A 123 -7.38 -14.82 14.87
CA GLY A 123 -8.77 -14.44 14.63
C GLY A 123 -9.14 -14.29 13.16
N LEU A 124 -8.29 -14.71 12.21
CA LEU A 124 -8.63 -14.71 10.78
C LEU A 124 -9.62 -15.83 10.44
N GLU A 125 -10.55 -15.56 9.51
CA GLU A 125 -11.48 -16.56 9.00
C GLU A 125 -10.75 -17.69 8.25
N THR A 126 -11.33 -18.90 8.27
CA THR A 126 -10.76 -20.09 7.63
C THR A 126 -10.54 -19.90 6.13
N GLU A 127 -11.44 -19.19 5.43
CA GLU A 127 -11.30 -18.86 4.01
C GLU A 127 -10.13 -17.88 3.74
N VAL A 128 -9.93 -16.89 4.63
CA VAL A 128 -8.78 -15.96 4.56
C VAL A 128 -7.48 -16.73 4.75
N VAL A 129 -7.42 -17.60 5.76
CA VAL A 129 -6.27 -18.47 6.00
C VAL A 129 -6.00 -19.34 4.77
N ALA A 130 -7.02 -19.96 4.19
CA ALA A 130 -6.86 -20.75 2.97
C ALA A 130 -6.35 -19.91 1.78
N LEU A 131 -6.86 -18.70 1.57
CA LEU A 131 -6.41 -17.77 0.52
C LEU A 131 -4.94 -17.37 0.67
N LEU A 132 -4.49 -17.07 1.88
CA LEU A 132 -3.10 -16.65 2.14
C LEU A 132 -2.07 -17.68 1.68
N ARG A 133 -2.45 -18.97 1.61
CA ARG A 133 -1.58 -20.04 1.08
C ARG A 133 -1.23 -19.86 -0.41
N TYR A 134 -2.09 -19.16 -1.14
CA TYR A 134 -2.01 -18.98 -2.59
C TYR A 134 -1.67 -17.55 -3.03
N LEU A 135 -1.39 -16.64 -2.09
CA LEU A 135 -0.91 -15.30 -2.42
C LEU A 135 0.62 -15.24 -2.32
N PRO A 136 1.32 -14.66 -3.32
CA PRO A 136 2.74 -14.38 -3.18
C PRO A 136 2.96 -13.27 -2.15
N TYR A 137 4.13 -13.27 -1.52
CA TYR A 137 4.55 -12.21 -0.61
C TYR A 137 6.05 -11.96 -0.72
N LEU A 138 6.52 -10.81 -0.23
CA LEU A 138 7.94 -10.46 -0.26
C LEU A 138 8.65 -10.89 1.02
N LYS A 139 9.92 -11.30 0.92
CA LYS A 139 10.77 -11.58 2.09
C LYS A 139 10.83 -10.39 3.04
N GLU A 140 11.03 -9.20 2.49
CA GLU A 140 11.15 -7.94 3.23
C GLU A 140 10.00 -6.98 2.96
N ASP A 141 9.78 -6.03 3.87
CA ASP A 141 8.81 -4.95 3.67
C ASP A 141 9.37 -3.97 2.65
N VAL A 142 8.90 -4.06 1.41
CA VAL A 142 9.32 -3.19 0.30
C VAL A 142 8.13 -2.37 -0.20
N GLU A 143 8.38 -1.12 -0.57
CA GLU A 143 7.35 -0.27 -1.16
C GLU A 143 6.89 -0.84 -2.51
N ILE A 144 5.61 -1.18 -2.65
CA ILE A 144 5.04 -1.71 -3.91
C ILE A 144 3.97 -0.81 -4.51
N THR A 145 3.58 0.24 -3.78
CA THR A 145 2.79 1.37 -4.25
C THR A 145 3.32 2.60 -3.51
N ALA A 146 3.15 3.79 -4.09
CA ALA A 146 3.67 5.02 -3.49
C ALA A 146 3.33 5.13 -1.99
N MET A 147 4.37 5.32 -1.18
CA MET A 147 4.32 5.48 0.27
C MET A 147 3.72 4.28 1.06
N SER A 148 3.58 3.10 0.45
CA SER A 148 3.04 1.91 1.13
C SER A 148 3.79 0.63 0.77
N LYS A 149 4.16 -0.12 1.81
CA LYS A 149 4.93 -1.37 1.70
C LYS A 149 4.02 -2.57 1.51
N SER A 150 4.54 -3.62 0.88
CA SER A 150 3.87 -4.91 0.75
C SER A 150 3.55 -5.48 2.13
N HIS A 151 2.33 -5.96 2.36
CA HIS A 151 1.98 -6.60 3.62
C HIS A 151 1.74 -8.10 3.43
N SER A 152 2.15 -8.91 4.42
CA SER A 152 1.79 -10.32 4.49
C SER A 152 1.67 -10.78 5.94
N SER A 153 0.51 -11.35 6.26
CA SER A 153 0.23 -11.94 7.57
C SER A 153 1.14 -13.15 7.87
N LEU A 154 1.75 -13.77 6.85
CA LEU A 154 2.68 -14.89 7.00
C LEU A 154 4.03 -14.49 7.58
N ARG A 155 4.45 -13.24 7.37
CA ARG A 155 5.68 -12.69 7.97
C ARG A 155 5.41 -12.00 9.30
N ALA A 156 4.26 -11.34 9.42
CA ALA A 156 3.91 -10.49 10.55
C ALA A 156 3.42 -11.27 11.79
N GLY A 157 4.06 -12.39 12.16
CA GLY A 157 3.64 -13.34 13.23
C GLY A 157 3.40 -12.77 14.65
N ARG A 158 3.50 -11.44 14.85
CA ARG A 158 3.04 -10.73 16.05
C ARG A 158 2.20 -9.47 15.78
N GLY A 159 2.14 -9.00 14.52
CA GLY A 159 1.44 -7.78 14.09
C GLY A 159 0.06 -8.03 13.48
N ALA A 160 -0.28 -9.28 13.18
CA ALA A 160 -1.60 -9.69 12.69
C ALA A 160 -2.66 -9.77 13.80
N ARG A 161 -2.59 -8.91 14.84
CA ARG A 161 -3.75 -8.62 15.70
C ARG A 161 -4.72 -7.77 14.89
N GLU A 162 -5.29 -8.35 13.85
CA GLU A 162 -6.21 -7.62 13.01
C GLU A 162 -7.61 -7.60 13.60
N VAL A 163 -7.92 -8.43 14.62
CA VAL A 163 -9.29 -8.51 15.14
C VAL A 163 -9.27 -8.65 16.65
N LEU A 164 -10.00 -7.76 17.32
CA LEU A 164 -10.32 -7.67 18.76
C LEU A 164 -9.43 -6.72 19.59
N TRP A 165 -9.93 -5.49 19.68
CA TRP A 165 -9.81 -4.53 20.78
C TRP A 165 -8.59 -3.60 20.81
N GLU A 166 -8.95 -2.30 20.92
CA GLU A 166 -8.12 -1.12 21.20
C GLU A 166 -7.36 -0.49 20.02
N GLY A 167 -8.05 -0.32 18.88
CA GLY A 167 -8.20 1.02 18.32
C GLY A 167 -7.03 1.58 17.54
N GLY A 168 -6.24 0.73 16.88
CA GLY A 168 -5.27 1.16 15.88
C GLY A 168 -5.22 0.16 14.72
N ASN A 169 -5.78 0.54 13.56
CA ASN A 169 -5.64 -0.22 12.31
C ASN A 169 -6.23 -1.64 12.30
N ASP A 170 -7.28 -1.88 13.09
CA ASP A 170 -8.01 -3.16 13.15
C ASP A 170 -8.72 -3.42 11.80
N LEU A 171 -8.60 -4.64 11.28
CA LEU A 171 -9.28 -5.10 10.08
C LEU A 171 -10.36 -6.14 10.44
N ALA A 172 -11.25 -6.47 9.51
CA ALA A 172 -12.24 -7.52 9.80
C ALA A 172 -11.60 -8.90 9.59
N PRO A 173 -12.09 -9.96 10.26
CA PRO A 173 -11.46 -11.29 10.17
C PRO A 173 -11.53 -11.91 8.77
N TRP A 174 -12.42 -11.39 7.91
CA TRP A 174 -12.61 -11.81 6.52
C TRP A 174 -11.84 -10.98 5.49
N VAL A 175 -10.93 -10.08 5.89
CA VAL A 175 -10.19 -9.25 4.93
C VAL A 175 -8.71 -9.58 4.90
N VAL A 176 -8.07 -9.30 3.77
CA VAL A 176 -6.62 -9.43 3.58
C VAL A 176 -6.02 -8.07 3.32
N ARG A 177 -5.06 -7.66 4.14
CA ARG A 177 -4.22 -6.49 3.88
C ARG A 177 -3.13 -6.84 2.86
N LEU A 178 -3.09 -6.11 1.76
CA LEU A 178 -2.12 -6.30 0.67
C LEU A 178 -0.96 -5.30 0.77
N THR A 179 -1.22 -4.09 1.24
CA THR A 179 -0.21 -3.07 1.50
C THR A 179 -0.44 -2.39 2.84
N GLN A 180 0.61 -1.77 3.39
CA GLN A 180 0.55 -1.01 4.63
C GLN A 180 1.34 0.30 4.49
N VAL A 181 0.70 1.41 4.89
CA VAL A 181 1.40 2.69 5.03
C VAL A 181 2.35 2.63 6.22
N GLN A 182 3.59 3.12 6.04
CA GLN A 182 4.50 3.28 7.16
C GLN A 182 4.11 4.51 7.99
N PRO A 183 3.98 4.37 9.33
CA PRO A 183 3.70 5.50 10.21
C PRO A 183 4.95 6.40 10.27
N MET A 184 4.94 7.46 9.47
CA MET A 184 5.79 8.62 9.66
C MET A 184 4.94 9.87 9.52
N ALA A 185 5.25 10.90 10.30
CA ALA A 185 4.60 12.20 10.21
C ALA A 185 4.64 12.72 8.75
N ALA A 186 3.48 13.09 8.22
CA ALA A 186 3.25 13.57 6.85
C ALA A 186 3.26 12.54 5.71
N ASN A 187 3.41 11.24 5.98
CA ASN A 187 3.23 10.23 4.93
C ASN A 187 1.74 10.01 4.64
N HIS A 188 1.35 10.25 3.40
CA HIS A 188 0.05 9.86 2.87
C HIS A 188 0.32 8.72 1.89
N GLY A 189 0.03 7.48 2.30
CA GLY A 189 0.02 6.28 1.45
C GLY A 189 -1.36 5.61 1.42
N ARG A 190 -1.50 4.52 0.66
CA ARG A 190 -2.72 3.71 0.61
C ARG A 190 -2.49 2.30 1.15
N THR A 191 -3.23 1.96 2.20
CA THR A 191 -3.42 0.57 2.64
C THR A 191 -4.48 -0.05 1.74
N ILE A 192 -4.08 -1.05 0.95
CA ILE A 192 -4.96 -1.78 0.05
C ILE A 192 -5.48 -3.00 0.81
N ILE A 193 -6.80 -3.12 0.90
CA ILE A 193 -7.49 -4.17 1.66
C ILE A 193 -8.42 -4.91 0.71
N TYR A 194 -8.32 -6.23 0.68
CA TYR A 194 -9.23 -7.10 -0.05
C TYR A 194 -10.30 -7.65 0.89
N ASP A 195 -11.57 -7.33 0.62
CA ASP A 195 -12.71 -7.94 1.30
C ASP A 195 -13.10 -9.23 0.58
N LEU A 196 -13.02 -10.33 1.32
CA LEU A 196 -13.19 -11.67 0.79
C LEU A 196 -14.66 -12.00 0.49
N HIS A 197 -15.61 -11.44 1.23
CA HIS A 197 -17.05 -11.69 1.05
C HIS A 197 -17.59 -10.90 -0.14
N ALA A 198 -17.21 -9.63 -0.25
CA ALA A 198 -17.64 -8.76 -1.35
C ALA A 198 -16.81 -8.96 -2.63
N LYS A 199 -15.65 -9.62 -2.54
CA LYS A 199 -14.64 -9.74 -3.60
C LYS A 199 -14.19 -8.37 -4.13
N THR A 200 -14.18 -7.36 -3.26
CA THR A 200 -13.82 -5.97 -3.57
C THR A 200 -12.54 -5.54 -2.87
N ILE A 201 -11.90 -4.49 -3.38
CA ILE A 201 -10.74 -3.85 -2.79
C ILE A 201 -11.11 -2.45 -2.32
N THR A 202 -10.67 -2.11 -1.11
CA THR A 202 -10.74 -0.78 -0.51
C THR A 202 -9.34 -0.17 -0.47
N GLN A 203 -9.23 1.09 -0.86
CA GLN A 203 -8.00 1.87 -0.70
C GLN A 203 -8.15 2.79 0.51
N TRP A 204 -7.54 2.41 1.63
CA TRP A 204 -7.61 3.16 2.87
C TRP A 204 -6.41 4.11 2.99
N ALA A 205 -6.68 5.42 2.89
CA ALA A 205 -5.70 6.46 3.18
C ALA A 205 -5.43 6.48 4.69
N ASN A 206 -4.34 5.86 5.11
CA ASN A 206 -3.99 5.72 6.53
C ASN A 206 -2.77 6.60 6.86
N ASN A 207 -2.88 7.42 7.89
CA ASN A 207 -1.76 8.11 8.54
C ASN A 207 -1.94 8.00 10.07
N GLU A 208 -0.91 8.37 10.85
CA GLU A 208 -0.96 8.31 12.33
C GLU A 208 -2.18 9.03 12.96
N ASN A 209 -2.84 9.91 12.20
CA ASN A 209 -4.02 10.67 12.61
C ASN A 209 -5.24 10.42 11.69
N ALA A 210 -5.35 9.24 11.08
CA ALA A 210 -6.32 8.97 10.02
C ALA A 210 -7.73 9.49 10.36
N TYR A 211 -8.24 10.38 9.50
CA TYR A 211 -9.53 11.06 9.66
C TYR A 211 -10.71 10.08 9.72
N THR A 212 -10.57 8.89 9.13
CA THR A 212 -11.57 7.82 9.20
C THR A 212 -11.08 6.73 10.15
N ASN A 213 -11.83 6.53 11.23
CA ASN A 213 -11.55 5.48 12.22
C ASN A 213 -11.79 4.06 11.70
N THR A 214 -12.36 3.92 10.49
CA THR A 214 -12.68 2.63 9.84
C THR A 214 -12.55 2.73 8.32
N TYR A 215 -12.15 1.63 7.68
CA TYR A 215 -12.11 1.47 6.23
C TYR A 215 -13.47 0.99 5.66
N LEU A 216 -14.39 0.54 6.50
CA LEU A 216 -15.66 -0.09 6.08
C LEU A 216 -16.60 0.87 5.35
N ASP A 217 -16.50 2.17 5.62
CA ASP A 217 -17.35 3.19 5.00
C ASP A 217 -16.72 3.78 3.72
N LEU A 218 -15.53 3.33 3.34
CA LEU A 218 -14.84 3.84 2.15
C LEU A 218 -15.39 3.18 0.87
N PRO A 219 -15.36 3.91 -0.26
CA PRO A 219 -15.69 3.33 -1.55
C PRO A 219 -14.83 2.10 -1.86
N THR A 220 -15.48 1.06 -2.39
CA THR A 220 -14.81 -0.18 -2.80
C THR A 220 -14.90 -0.36 -4.32
N LEU A 221 -13.97 -1.11 -4.88
CA LEU A 221 -13.95 -1.48 -6.30
C LEU A 221 -13.85 -3.01 -6.45
N PRO A 222 -14.43 -3.62 -7.49
CA PRO A 222 -14.18 -5.02 -7.80
C PRO A 222 -12.67 -5.30 -7.88
N ALA A 223 -12.20 -6.38 -7.24
CA ALA A 223 -10.76 -6.65 -7.13
C ALA A 223 -10.04 -6.67 -8.50
N LYS A 224 -10.67 -7.28 -9.51
CA LYS A 224 -10.17 -7.31 -10.89
C LYS A 224 -9.93 -5.90 -11.45
N GLN A 225 -10.84 -4.96 -11.20
CA GLN A 225 -10.75 -3.60 -11.72
C GLN A 225 -9.62 -2.83 -11.05
N MET A 226 -9.52 -2.90 -9.72
CA MET A 226 -8.48 -2.19 -8.98
C MET A 226 -7.08 -2.71 -9.33
N LEU A 227 -6.89 -4.04 -9.38
CA LEU A 227 -5.60 -4.65 -9.69
C LEU A 227 -5.17 -4.38 -11.15
N ALA A 228 -6.10 -4.39 -12.10
CA ALA A 228 -5.83 -4.00 -13.48
C ALA A 228 -5.42 -2.52 -13.60
N GLN A 229 -6.04 -1.63 -12.81
CA GLN A 229 -5.65 -0.22 -12.75
C GLN A 229 -4.24 -0.05 -12.18
N TRP A 230 -3.89 -0.81 -11.15
CA TRP A 230 -2.55 -0.78 -10.57
C TRP A 230 -1.50 -1.28 -11.57
N GLU A 231 -1.75 -2.39 -12.27
CA GLU A 231 -0.88 -2.85 -13.36
C GLU A 231 -0.72 -1.79 -14.45
N ALA A 232 -1.83 -1.17 -14.88
CA ALA A 232 -1.81 -0.10 -15.87
C ALA A 232 -0.99 1.12 -15.42
N ASN A 233 -1.05 1.47 -14.14
CA ASN A 233 -0.26 2.57 -13.58
C ASN A 233 1.25 2.29 -13.65
N LEU A 234 1.67 1.06 -13.35
CA LEU A 234 3.08 0.65 -13.45
C LEU A 234 3.55 0.64 -14.92
N ARG A 235 2.72 0.09 -15.83
CA ARG A 235 3.04 0.09 -17.27
C ARG A 235 3.15 1.49 -17.85
N ALA A 236 2.24 2.39 -17.46
CA ALA A 236 2.24 3.79 -17.88
C ALA A 236 3.23 4.67 -17.09
N LEU A 237 4.02 4.09 -16.18
CA LEU A 237 4.96 4.79 -15.30
C LEU A 237 4.33 5.91 -14.45
N THR A 238 2.99 5.93 -14.30
CA THR A 238 2.32 6.85 -13.38
C THR A 238 2.60 6.50 -11.93
N GLU A 239 2.90 5.22 -11.66
CA GLU A 239 3.63 4.72 -10.50
C GLU A 239 4.98 4.20 -10.97
N LEU A 240 6.05 4.87 -10.55
CA LEU A 240 7.41 4.67 -11.04
C LEU A 240 8.25 4.01 -9.93
N PRO A 241 8.46 2.68 -9.99
CA PRO A 241 9.32 1.99 -9.06
C PRO A 241 10.79 2.36 -9.28
N TRP A 242 11.49 2.69 -8.20
CA TRP A 242 12.87 3.13 -8.24
C TRP A 242 13.68 2.56 -7.08
N ARG A 243 14.80 1.92 -7.40
CA ARG A 243 15.70 1.29 -6.44
C ARG A 243 17.13 1.79 -6.67
N GLU A 244 17.70 2.41 -5.65
CA GLU A 244 19.08 2.90 -5.69
C GLU A 244 19.98 2.03 -4.81
N PRO A 245 21.29 1.92 -5.14
CA PRO A 245 22.24 1.25 -4.25
C PRO A 245 22.25 1.91 -2.87
N ASN A 246 21.96 1.18 -1.79
CA ASN A 246 21.97 1.70 -0.39
C ASN A 246 20.86 2.71 -0.02
N ARG A 247 19.79 2.85 -0.81
CA ARG A 247 18.55 3.50 -0.35
C ARG A 247 17.42 2.47 -0.28
N GLU A 248 16.42 2.75 0.55
CA GLU A 248 15.21 1.94 0.53
C GLU A 248 14.55 2.02 -0.87
N PRO A 249 14.11 0.89 -1.44
CA PRO A 249 13.32 0.92 -2.67
C PRO A 249 12.04 1.74 -2.44
N SER A 250 11.65 2.52 -3.44
CA SER A 250 10.51 3.44 -3.36
C SER A 250 9.72 3.44 -4.66
N ILE A 251 8.45 3.82 -4.60
CA ILE A 251 7.62 4.06 -5.78
C ILE A 251 7.21 5.53 -5.82
N LYS A 252 7.62 6.23 -6.87
CA LYS A 252 7.26 7.64 -7.08
C LYS A 252 6.00 7.70 -7.93
N SER A 253 4.97 8.42 -7.48
CA SER A 253 3.74 8.61 -8.27
C SER A 253 3.61 10.04 -8.83
N VAL A 254 2.91 10.20 -9.96
CA VAL A 254 2.60 11.53 -10.53
C VAL A 254 1.66 12.26 -9.57
N PRO A 255 1.91 13.54 -9.22
CA PRO A 255 0.96 14.35 -8.50
C PRO A 255 -0.39 14.48 -9.25
N PRO A 256 -1.53 14.35 -8.57
CA PRO A 256 -1.68 13.94 -7.18
C PRO A 256 -1.38 12.44 -6.99
N ALA A 257 -0.30 12.12 -6.26
CA ALA A 257 0.05 10.75 -5.89
C ALA A 257 -0.95 10.27 -4.83
N PRO A 258 -1.63 9.12 -4.96
CA PRO A 258 -2.59 8.69 -3.96
C PRO A 258 -1.92 8.50 -2.57
N PRO A 259 -2.44 9.09 -1.48
CA PRO A 259 -3.58 9.99 -1.31
C PRO A 259 -3.20 11.46 -1.08
N HIS A 260 -2.00 11.92 -1.44
CA HIS A 260 -1.76 13.35 -1.68
C HIS A 260 -2.64 13.81 -2.84
N GLY A 261 -3.88 14.16 -2.50
CA GLY A 261 -4.96 14.40 -3.42
C GLY A 261 -6.24 13.68 -3.06
N PHE A 262 -6.30 12.48 -2.47
CA PHE A 262 -7.62 11.87 -2.27
C PHE A 262 -8.50 12.67 -1.29
N ILE A 263 -7.91 13.25 -0.24
CA ILE A 263 -8.67 14.04 0.75
C ILE A 263 -8.67 15.53 0.38
N ASP A 264 -7.57 16.11 -0.11
CA ASP A 264 -7.55 17.50 -0.59
C ASP A 264 -8.33 17.69 -1.90
N TYR A 265 -8.46 16.68 -2.76
CA TYR A 265 -9.29 16.76 -3.98
C TYR A 265 -10.78 16.56 -3.67
N VAL A 266 -11.11 15.74 -2.66
CA VAL A 266 -12.49 15.61 -2.15
C VAL A 266 -12.90 16.85 -1.33
N ALA A 267 -11.95 17.54 -0.68
CA ALA A 267 -12.22 18.72 0.16
C ALA A 267 -11.98 20.08 -0.52
N ASN A 268 -11.05 20.20 -1.46
CA ASN A 268 -10.57 21.44 -2.10
C ASN A 268 -9.89 21.18 -3.49
N PRO A 269 -10.67 20.85 -4.53
CA PRO A 269 -10.15 20.48 -5.85
C PRO A 269 -9.31 21.56 -6.57
N GLU A 270 -9.41 22.83 -6.17
CA GLU A 270 -8.77 23.95 -6.87
C GLU A 270 -7.35 24.29 -6.37
N GLN A 271 -6.93 23.84 -5.17
CA GLN A 271 -5.65 24.23 -4.57
C GLN A 271 -4.50 23.26 -4.82
N SER A 272 -4.76 21.97 -5.08
CA SER A 272 -3.69 20.95 -5.18
C SER A 272 -2.95 20.95 -6.53
N ILE A 273 -3.46 21.69 -7.52
CA ILE A 273 -2.96 21.65 -8.92
C ILE A 273 -1.83 22.67 -9.15
N ALA A 274 -1.57 23.57 -8.19
CA ALA A 274 -0.44 24.48 -8.25
C ALA A 274 0.88 23.75 -7.92
N THR A 275 1.30 22.86 -8.82
CA THR A 275 2.68 22.36 -8.93
C THR A 275 3.59 23.56 -9.14
N SER A 276 4.10 24.12 -8.04
CA SER A 276 4.79 25.39 -8.08
C SER A 276 6.17 25.21 -8.74
N THR A 277 6.25 25.50 -10.03
CA THR A 277 7.53 25.79 -10.73
C THR A 277 8.20 27.06 -10.20
N THR A 278 7.63 27.68 -9.17
CA THR A 278 8.07 28.93 -8.53
C THR A 278 9.31 28.77 -7.67
N ASN A 279 9.70 27.54 -7.29
CA ASN A 279 10.93 27.28 -6.55
C ASN A 279 11.77 26.18 -7.23
N GLN A 280 13.09 26.32 -7.14
CA GLN A 280 14.04 25.42 -7.81
C GLN A 280 13.94 23.98 -7.30
N TYR A 281 13.65 23.78 -6.02
CA TYR A 281 13.54 22.45 -5.41
C TYR A 281 12.40 21.61 -6.03
N SER A 282 11.25 22.23 -6.28
CA SER A 282 10.13 21.58 -6.96
C SER A 282 10.46 21.24 -8.42
N VAL A 283 11.19 22.11 -9.11
CA VAL A 283 11.65 21.87 -10.49
C VAL A 283 12.65 20.71 -10.53
N ASP A 284 13.62 20.69 -9.61
CA ASP A 284 14.57 19.58 -9.47
C ASP A 284 13.84 18.26 -9.22
N GLY A 285 12.82 18.25 -8.35
CA GLY A 285 11.98 17.07 -8.12
C GLY A 285 11.27 16.56 -9.38
N LEU A 286 10.74 17.48 -10.20
CA LEU A 286 10.11 17.13 -11.49
C LEU A 286 11.13 16.60 -12.50
N ASN A 287 12.27 17.25 -12.64
CA ASN A 287 13.34 16.81 -13.55
C ASN A 287 13.93 15.46 -13.11
N HIS A 288 14.09 15.24 -11.80
CA HIS A 288 14.47 13.95 -11.26
C HIS A 288 13.45 12.88 -11.65
N ARG A 289 12.14 13.14 -11.50
CA ARG A 289 11.07 12.22 -11.95
C ARG A 289 11.21 11.88 -13.43
N LYS A 290 11.27 12.91 -14.28
CA LYS A 290 11.36 12.77 -15.73
C LYS A 290 12.62 12.03 -16.18
N SER A 291 13.74 12.24 -15.51
CA SER A 291 14.99 11.51 -15.78
C SER A 291 14.84 10.00 -15.58
N MET A 292 14.15 9.58 -14.51
CA MET A 292 13.91 8.17 -14.25
C MET A 292 12.92 7.56 -15.25
N GLU A 293 11.83 8.28 -15.56
CA GLU A 293 10.84 7.87 -16.57
C GLU A 293 11.49 7.70 -17.95
N LYS A 294 12.28 8.69 -18.37
CA LYS A 294 13.08 8.62 -19.59
C LYS A 294 13.99 7.40 -19.61
N MET A 295 14.62 7.06 -18.50
CA MET A 295 15.49 5.89 -18.42
C MET A 295 14.74 4.58 -18.70
N PHE A 296 13.50 4.42 -18.19
CA PHE A 296 12.67 3.26 -18.54
C PHE A 296 12.35 3.24 -20.04
N ILE A 297 11.93 4.37 -20.60
CA ILE A 297 11.55 4.52 -22.02
C ILE A 297 12.73 4.25 -22.95
N ASP A 298 13.90 4.85 -22.68
CA ASP A 298 15.13 4.68 -23.46
C ASP A 298 15.62 3.22 -23.45
N HIS A 299 15.22 2.44 -22.45
CA HIS A 299 15.51 1.02 -22.34
C HIS A 299 14.37 0.12 -22.82
N GLY A 300 13.34 0.67 -23.46
CA GLY A 300 12.31 -0.09 -24.18
C GLY A 300 11.08 -0.44 -23.36
N TRP A 301 10.89 0.14 -22.17
CA TRP A 301 9.66 -0.06 -21.40
C TRP A 301 8.43 0.53 -22.14
N PRO A 302 7.26 -0.13 -22.14
CA PRO A 302 6.93 -1.42 -21.51
C PRO A 302 7.12 -2.66 -22.40
N ASP A 303 7.50 -2.51 -23.67
CA ASP A 303 7.41 -3.59 -24.66
C ASP A 303 8.72 -4.39 -24.82
N GLU A 304 9.82 -3.73 -25.19
CA GLU A 304 11.14 -4.35 -25.44
C GLU A 304 12.14 -4.00 -24.34
N PHE A 305 11.72 -4.16 -23.08
CA PHE A 305 12.50 -3.69 -21.94
C PHE A 305 13.82 -4.46 -21.75
N ARG A 306 14.93 -3.72 -21.81
CA ARG A 306 16.30 -4.21 -21.63
C ARG A 306 16.73 -4.05 -20.18
N ALA A 307 16.29 -4.98 -19.32
CA ALA A 307 16.50 -4.94 -17.88
C ALA A 307 17.98 -4.74 -17.45
N ASP A 308 18.92 -5.48 -18.05
CA ASP A 308 20.35 -5.36 -17.70
C ASP A 308 20.93 -3.98 -18.06
N GLY A 309 20.58 -3.47 -19.25
CA GLY A 309 20.99 -2.14 -19.68
C GLY A 309 20.41 -1.05 -18.78
N PHE A 310 19.13 -1.18 -18.42
CA PHE A 310 18.47 -0.27 -17.49
C PHE A 310 19.13 -0.30 -16.11
N ALA A 311 19.41 -1.49 -15.56
CA ALA A 311 20.04 -1.63 -14.25
C ALA A 311 21.42 -0.97 -14.19
N GLN A 312 22.21 -1.11 -15.27
CA GLN A 312 23.51 -0.46 -15.40
C GLN A 312 23.36 1.08 -15.50
N ALA A 313 22.46 1.57 -16.36
CA ALA A 313 22.20 3.01 -16.51
C ALA A 313 21.71 3.64 -15.20
N ARG A 314 20.81 2.97 -14.48
CA ARG A 314 20.30 3.39 -13.16
C ARG A 314 21.44 3.52 -12.15
N LYS A 315 22.36 2.56 -12.13
CA LYS A 315 23.51 2.57 -11.22
C LYS A 315 24.47 3.73 -11.53
N GLU A 316 24.80 3.97 -12.79
CA GLU A 316 25.68 5.07 -13.22
C GLU A 316 25.08 6.44 -12.93
N TRP A 317 23.78 6.58 -13.23
CA TRP A 317 23.03 7.79 -12.93
C TRP A 317 22.98 8.06 -11.42
N ALA A 318 22.66 7.06 -10.60
CA ALA A 318 22.59 7.20 -9.14
C ALA A 318 23.95 7.54 -8.50
N LEU A 319 25.06 7.02 -9.04
CA LEU A 319 26.41 7.39 -8.59
C LEU A 319 26.71 8.87 -8.87
N THR A 320 26.33 9.35 -10.05
CA THR A 320 26.52 10.76 -10.44
C THR A 320 25.64 11.69 -9.62
N GLU A 321 24.36 11.34 -9.48
CA GLU A 321 23.36 12.08 -8.70
C GLU A 321 23.81 12.22 -7.25
N ARG A 322 24.25 11.13 -6.61
CA ARG A 322 24.78 11.13 -5.25
C ARG A 322 25.99 12.03 -5.08
N ARG A 323 26.94 12.00 -6.02
CA ARG A 323 28.14 12.85 -5.95
C ARG A 323 27.75 14.33 -5.98
N LEU A 324 26.83 14.70 -6.86
CA LEU A 324 26.37 16.09 -7.02
C LEU A 324 25.51 16.54 -5.83
N ASP A 325 24.61 15.69 -5.34
CA ASP A 325 23.80 15.99 -4.14
C ASP A 325 24.68 16.14 -2.90
N TYR A 326 25.70 15.29 -2.74
CA TYR A 326 26.67 15.42 -1.66
C TYR A 326 27.44 16.76 -1.73
N ASN A 327 27.87 17.18 -2.91
CA ASN A 327 28.52 18.48 -3.09
C ASN A 327 27.56 19.64 -2.76
N ARG A 328 26.31 19.55 -3.22
CA ARG A 328 25.24 20.52 -2.92
C ARG A 328 25.02 20.67 -1.41
N GLN A 329 24.99 19.57 -0.67
CA GLN A 329 24.75 19.57 0.77
C GLN A 329 25.97 19.99 1.60
N ARG A 330 27.17 19.53 1.24
CA ARG A 330 28.38 19.68 2.08
C ARG A 330 29.22 20.91 1.75
N VAL A 331 29.39 21.22 0.46
CA VAL A 331 30.14 22.41 0.03
C VAL A 331 29.23 23.65 0.12
N GLY A 332 27.95 23.47 -0.23
CA GLY A 332 26.99 24.56 -0.30
C GLY A 332 27.32 25.57 -1.40
N GLY A 333 26.52 26.64 -1.46
CA GLY A 333 26.72 27.73 -2.41
C GLY A 333 26.05 27.53 -3.77
N LEU A 334 25.74 28.65 -4.43
CA LEU A 334 24.91 28.70 -5.65
C LEU A 334 25.43 27.80 -6.78
N ALA A 335 26.75 27.71 -6.97
CA ALA A 335 27.36 26.92 -8.04
C ALA A 335 27.04 25.41 -7.91
N ALA A 336 27.13 24.84 -6.71
CA ALA A 336 26.84 23.43 -6.48
C ALA A 336 25.34 23.12 -6.65
N TYR A 337 24.46 24.05 -6.27
CA TYR A 337 23.03 23.94 -6.53
C TYR A 337 22.70 23.97 -8.02
N LEU A 338 23.30 24.88 -8.78
CA LEU A 338 23.10 24.99 -10.22
C LEU A 338 23.65 23.77 -10.97
N GLU A 339 24.81 23.23 -10.56
CA GLU A 339 25.38 22.02 -11.16
C GLU A 339 24.46 20.81 -10.98
N TYR A 340 23.90 20.61 -9.78
CA TYR A 340 22.91 19.56 -9.53
C TYR A 340 21.63 19.77 -10.35
N SER A 341 21.11 20.99 -10.39
CA SER A 341 19.89 21.32 -11.15
C SER A 341 20.07 21.08 -12.66
N GLU A 342 21.23 21.48 -13.20
CA GLU A 342 21.60 21.29 -14.61
C GLU A 342 21.72 19.81 -14.97
N PHE A 343 22.36 19.01 -14.10
CA PHE A 343 22.43 17.56 -14.29
C PHE A 343 21.04 16.92 -14.38
N LEU A 344 20.11 17.30 -13.51
CA LEU A 344 18.74 16.77 -13.56
C LEU A 344 17.98 17.24 -14.81
N TYR A 345 18.15 18.51 -15.19
CA TYR A 345 17.56 19.06 -16.40
C TYR A 345 18.05 18.33 -17.66
N GLN A 346 19.37 18.15 -17.80
CA GLN A 346 19.97 17.43 -18.92
C GLN A 346 19.57 15.95 -18.94
N SER A 347 19.49 15.32 -17.77
CA SER A 347 19.04 13.93 -17.64
C SER A 347 17.57 13.74 -18.05
N ALA A 348 16.73 14.76 -17.89
CA ALA A 348 15.35 14.78 -18.35
C ALA A 348 15.22 15.11 -19.86
N SER A 349 16.30 15.53 -20.53
CA SER A 349 16.34 15.88 -21.95
C SER A 349 15.26 16.89 -22.37
N ASP A 350 14.52 16.62 -23.46
CA ASP A 350 13.57 17.58 -24.06
C ASP A 350 12.39 17.89 -23.14
N ASP A 351 12.13 17.04 -22.15
CA ASP A 351 11.10 17.22 -21.14
C ASP A 351 11.60 18.00 -19.91
N GLY A 352 12.88 18.39 -19.86
CA GLY A 352 13.44 19.17 -18.77
C GLY A 352 12.67 20.48 -18.55
N ILE A 353 12.37 20.78 -17.29
CA ILE A 353 11.76 22.04 -16.86
C ILE A 353 12.87 22.97 -16.38
N GLN A 354 12.94 24.16 -16.97
CA GLN A 354 13.88 25.20 -16.49
C GLN A 354 13.34 25.85 -15.22
N GLY A 355 14.18 25.95 -14.20
CA GLY A 355 13.82 26.55 -12.92
C GLY A 355 14.13 28.05 -12.83
N PRO A 356 13.65 28.73 -11.78
CA PRO A 356 13.82 30.17 -11.59
C PRO A 356 15.29 30.59 -11.40
N GLY A 357 16.17 29.66 -10.98
CA GLY A 357 17.61 29.91 -10.82
C GLY A 357 18.36 30.21 -12.13
N TYR A 358 17.75 29.91 -13.29
CA TYR A 358 18.34 30.19 -14.61
C TYR A 358 18.19 31.65 -15.06
N GLN A 359 17.39 32.47 -14.38
CA GLN A 359 17.09 33.83 -14.82
C GLN A 359 18.14 34.89 -14.46
N GLN A 360 19.24 34.54 -13.80
CA GLN A 360 20.30 35.50 -13.40
C GLN A 360 21.54 35.55 -14.31
N LYS A 361 21.44 35.10 -15.57
CA LYS A 361 22.43 35.43 -16.60
C LYS A 361 21.83 36.32 -17.68
N ARG A 362 21.69 37.61 -17.37
CA ARG A 362 21.70 38.70 -18.36
C ARG A 362 22.48 39.88 -17.83
#